data_AF-A0A834TZ03-F1
#
_entry.id   AF-A0A834TZ03-F1
#
_cell.length_a   1.000
_cell.length_b   1.000
_cell.length_c   1.000
_cell.angle_alpha   90.00
_cell.angle_beta   90.00
_cell.angle_gamma   90.00
#
_symmetry.space_group_name_H-M   'P 1'
#
loop_
_entity.id
_entity.type
_entity.pdbx_description
1 polymer ?
#
loop_
_entity_poly.entity_id
_entity_poly.type
_entity_poly.pdbx_seq_one_letter_code
_entity_poly.pdbx_strand_id
1 'polypeptide(L)'
;MHLELVDNSLDPNDYDAAEVKKVIEIGLLCTQATAAMRPTMSEVVVLLKSKGLVEQMQRPSMPVFVETNIRSRGDTSTSTASSTSNATASTSILSAR
;
A
#
# COMPACT_ATOMS: atom_id res chain seq x y z
N MET A 1 -4.30 9.44 -19.52
CA MET A 1 -4.09 10.27 -18.32
C MET A 1 -3.12 9.62 -17.31
N HIS A 2 -2.14 8.82 -17.77
CA HIS A 2 -1.11 8.22 -16.89
C HIS A 2 0.32 8.48 -17.39
N LEU A 3 0.51 8.96 -18.63
CA LEU A 3 1.84 9.15 -19.23
C LEU A 3 2.65 10.30 -18.61
N GLU A 4 2.00 11.22 -17.90
CA GLU A 4 2.67 12.31 -17.18
C GLU A 4 3.43 11.82 -15.93
N LEU A 5 3.18 10.57 -15.50
CA LEU A 5 3.89 9.93 -14.40
C LEU A 5 5.18 9.24 -14.85
N VAL A 6 5.45 9.21 -16.15
CA VAL A 6 6.68 8.64 -16.71
C VAL A 6 7.84 9.57 -16.42
N ASP A 7 8.98 9.00 -16.06
CA ASP A 7 10.20 9.76 -15.85
C ASP A 7 10.58 10.52 -17.13
N ASN A 8 10.75 11.84 -17.01
CA ASN A 8 11.09 12.72 -18.13
C ASN A 8 12.48 12.46 -18.71
N SER A 9 13.33 11.69 -18.02
CA SER A 9 14.65 11.28 -18.52
C SER A 9 14.60 10.11 -19.50
N LEU A 10 13.47 9.41 -19.62
CA LEU A 10 13.27 8.33 -20.59
C LEU A 10 12.95 8.91 -21.98
N ASP A 11 13.54 8.34 -23.03
CA ASP A 11 13.18 8.69 -24.40
C ASP A 11 11.75 8.21 -24.70
N PRO A 12 10.83 9.08 -25.16
CA PRO A 12 9.48 8.68 -25.56
C PRO A 12 9.41 7.59 -26.65
N ASN A 13 10.49 7.38 -27.40
CA ASN A 13 10.59 6.34 -28.42
C ASN A 13 11.04 4.97 -27.87
N ASP A 14 11.55 4.93 -26.64
CA ASP A 14 12.08 3.70 -26.03
C ASP A 14 10.98 2.85 -25.36
N TYR A 15 9.75 3.35 -25.28
CA TYR A 15 8.65 2.63 -24.65
C TYR A 15 7.33 2.75 -25.43
N ASP A 16 6.51 1.72 -25.30
CA ASP A 16 5.13 1.76 -25.75
C ASP A 16 4.26 2.44 -24.67
N ALA A 17 3.64 3.57 -25.05
CA ALA A 17 2.72 4.31 -24.19
C ALA A 17 1.58 3.44 -23.63
N ALA A 18 1.11 2.44 -24.38
CA ALA A 18 0.06 1.53 -23.92
C ALA A 18 0.56 0.58 -22.82
N GLU A 19 1.75 0.02 -22.97
CA GLU A 19 2.37 -0.85 -21.95
C GLU A 19 2.75 -0.05 -20.71
N VAL A 20 3.23 1.18 -20.86
CA VAL A 20 3.51 2.05 -19.72
C VAL A 20 2.25 2.39 -18.93
N LYS A 21 1.17 2.79 -19.62
CA LYS A 21 -0.12 3.04 -18.98
C LYS A 21 -0.60 1.81 -18.19
N LYS A 22 -0.46 0.63 -18.78
CA LYS A 22 -0.80 -0.66 -18.17
C LYS A 22 0.02 -0.95 -16.91
N VAL A 23 1.34 -0.79 -16.96
CA VAL A 23 2.21 -1.01 -15.79
C VAL A 23 1.85 -0.06 -14.66
N ILE A 24 1.57 1.21 -14.96
CA ILE A 24 1.14 2.19 -13.97
C ILE A 24 -0.16 1.74 -13.30
N GLU A 25 -1.16 1.32 -14.07
CA GLU A 25 -2.46 0.89 -13.52
C GLU A 25 -2.32 -0.38 -12.65
N ILE A 26 -1.50 -1.34 -13.07
CA ILE A 26 -1.18 -2.53 -12.26
C ILE A 26 -0.47 -2.12 -10.96
N GLY A 27 0.50 -1.20 -11.03
CA GLY A 27 1.22 -0.67 -9.87
C GLY A 27 0.27 -0.03 -8.86
N LEU A 28 -0.65 0.82 -9.33
CA LEU A 28 -1.65 1.47 -8.49
C LEU A 28 -2.57 0.45 -7.78
N LEU A 29 -2.94 -0.64 -8.46
CA LEU A 29 -3.71 -1.73 -7.84
C LEU A 29 -2.92 -2.50 -6.78
N CYS A 30 -1.63 -2.73 -7.01
CA CYS A 30 -0.76 -3.40 -6.04
C CYS A 30 -0.60 -2.60 -4.74
N THR A 31 -0.69 -1.26 -4.81
CA THR A 31 -0.52 -0.36 -3.67
C THR A 31 -1.83 0.03 -2.97
N GLN A 32 -2.94 -0.66 -3.27
CA GLN A 32 -4.23 -0.35 -2.67
C GLN A 32 -4.20 -0.43 -1.13
N ALA A 33 -4.85 0.53 -0.47
CA ALA A 33 -4.88 0.62 0.99
C ALA A 33 -5.46 -0.66 1.61
N THR A 34 -6.56 -1.15 1.05
CA THR A 34 -7.19 -2.41 1.44
C THR A 34 -6.44 -3.59 0.82
N ALA A 35 -5.84 -4.45 1.65
CA ALA A 35 -5.06 -5.60 1.19
C ALA A 35 -5.87 -6.56 0.30
N ALA A 36 -7.16 -6.76 0.59
CA ALA A 36 -8.05 -7.62 -0.18
C ALA A 36 -8.34 -7.10 -1.61
N MET A 37 -8.03 -5.84 -1.91
CA MET A 37 -8.19 -5.25 -3.25
C MET A 37 -6.92 -5.35 -4.09
N ARG A 38 -5.82 -5.86 -3.52
CA ARG A 38 -4.55 -6.02 -4.24
C ARG A 38 -4.61 -7.30 -5.07
N PRO A 39 -4.14 -7.30 -6.32
CA PRO A 39 -4.07 -8.51 -7.11
C PRO A 39 -3.06 -9.49 -6.53
N THR A 40 -3.33 -10.78 -6.67
CA THR A 40 -2.36 -11.84 -6.41
C THR A 40 -1.20 -11.77 -7.42
N MET A 41 -0.03 -12.30 -7.06
CA MET A 41 1.11 -12.34 -7.98
C MET A 41 0.81 -13.09 -9.28
N SER A 42 -0.02 -14.14 -9.24
CA SER A 42 -0.49 -14.84 -10.43
C SER A 42 -1.30 -13.93 -11.36
N GLU A 43 -2.21 -13.13 -10.80
CA GLU A 43 -2.99 -12.15 -11.58
C GLU A 43 -2.06 -11.08 -12.17
N VAL A 44 -1.11 -10.55 -11.40
CA VAL A 44 -0.11 -9.58 -11.90
C VAL A 44 0.66 -10.13 -13.10
N VAL A 45 1.12 -11.38 -13.05
CA VAL A 45 1.85 -12.00 -14.17
C VAL A 45 0.94 -12.16 -15.40
N VAL A 46 -0.31 -12.57 -15.22
CA VAL A 46 -1.29 -12.67 -16.33
C VAL A 46 -1.51 -11.30 -16.95
N LEU A 47 -1.74 -10.27 -16.12
CA LEU A 47 -1.96 -8.90 -16.57
C LEU A 47 -0.78 -8.39 -17.37
N LEU A 48 0.45 -8.50 -16.85
CA LEU A 48 1.67 -8.08 -17.54
C LEU A 48 1.86 -8.77 -18.89
N LYS A 49 1.52 -10.06 -19.00
CA LYS A 49 1.66 -10.82 -20.25
C LYS A 49 0.51 -10.60 -21.25
N SER A 50 -0.66 -10.21 -20.77
CA SER A 50 -1.84 -10.03 -21.61
C SER A 50 -1.78 -8.73 -22.42
N LYS A 51 -2.24 -8.77 -23.67
CA LYS A 51 -2.45 -7.56 -24.48
C LYS A 51 -3.92 -7.14 -24.34
N GLY A 52 -4.19 -5.95 -23.81
CA GLY A 52 -5.53 -5.35 -23.82
C GLY A 52 -6.50 -5.70 -22.67
N LEU A 53 -6.08 -6.47 -21.67
CA LEU A 53 -6.96 -6.84 -20.52
C LEU A 53 -7.14 -5.70 -19.50
N VAL A 54 -6.44 -4.59 -19.71
CA VAL A 54 -6.41 -3.43 -18.81
C VAL A 54 -7.79 -2.77 -18.69
N GLU A 55 -8.57 -2.73 -19.78
CA GLU A 55 -9.91 -2.13 -19.75
C GLU A 55 -10.92 -2.92 -18.93
N GLN A 56 -10.69 -4.22 -18.71
CA GLN A 56 -11.49 -5.07 -17.83
C GLN A 56 -11.05 -5.00 -16.37
N MET A 57 -9.96 -4.28 -16.07
CA MET A 57 -9.48 -4.17 -14.69
C MET A 57 -10.36 -3.24 -13.87
N GLN A 58 -10.53 -3.61 -12.60
CA GLN A 58 -11.11 -2.72 -11.61
C GLN A 58 -10.23 -1.46 -11.51
N ARG A 59 -10.84 -0.28 -11.60
CA ARG A 59 -10.10 0.98 -11.49
C ARG A 59 -9.51 1.11 -10.07
N PRO A 60 -8.24 1.53 -9.92
CA PRO A 60 -7.69 1.85 -8.60
C PRO A 60 -8.59 2.82 -7.84
N SER A 61 -8.78 2.55 -6.55
CA SER A 61 -9.52 3.47 -5.69
C SER A 61 -8.68 4.71 -5.40
N MET A 62 -9.36 5.83 -5.14
CA MET A 62 -8.66 7.04 -4.71
C MET A 62 -7.85 6.76 -3.44
N PRO A 63 -6.64 7.33 -3.32
CA PRO A 63 -5.80 7.12 -2.13
C PRO A 63 -6.54 7.62 -0.89
N VAL A 64 -6.53 6.82 0.16
CA VAL A 64 -7.02 7.23 1.48
C VAL A 64 -5.97 8.16 2.07
N PHE A 65 -6.27 9.45 2.19
CA PHE A 65 -5.40 10.39 2.90
C PHE A 65 -5.52 10.11 4.40
N VAL A 66 -4.52 9.44 4.97
CA VAL A 66 -4.42 9.28 6.42
C VAL A 66 -3.63 10.46 6.95
N GLU A 67 -4.33 11.46 7.50
CA GLU A 67 -3.72 12.56 8.26
C GLU A 67 -2.87 11.95 9.37
N THR A 68 -1.56 11.90 9.17
CA THR A 68 -0.64 11.38 10.17
C THR A 68 -0.52 12.49 11.20
N ASN A 69 -1.40 12.49 12.20
CA ASN A 69 -1.23 13.27 13.42
C ASN A 69 0.02 12.75 14.15
N ILE A 70 1.20 13.09 13.63
CA ILE A 70 2.47 12.99 14.33
C ILE A 70 2.37 14.04 15.44
N ARG A 71 1.71 13.66 16.53
CA ARG A 71 1.93 14.32 17.81
C ARG A 71 3.40 14.07 18.10
N SER A 72 4.22 15.08 17.85
CA SER A 72 5.56 15.18 18.41
C SER A 72 5.42 14.84 19.90
N ARG A 73 5.88 13.66 20.29
CA ARG A 73 6.04 13.29 21.69
C ARG A 73 7.21 14.13 22.19
N GLY A 74 6.93 15.41 22.42
CA GLY A 74 7.81 16.28 23.19
C GLY A 74 7.91 15.67 24.58
N ASP A 75 9.14 15.44 25.01
CA ASP A 75 9.49 14.94 26.32
C ASP A 75 8.71 15.72 27.39
N THR A 76 7.73 15.08 28.02
CA THR A 76 7.15 15.57 29.25
C THR A 76 7.07 14.38 30.18
N SER A 77 8.07 14.30 31.05
CA SER A 77 8.16 13.33 32.14
C SER A 77 6.85 13.30 32.91
N THR A 78 6.06 12.25 32.71
CA THR A 78 4.87 11.99 33.51
C THR A 78 5.35 11.41 34.84
N SER A 79 5.42 12.25 35.87
CA SER A 79 5.44 11.79 37.26
C SER A 79 4.08 11.13 37.54
N THR A 80 3.97 9.81 37.33
CA THR A 80 2.79 9.06 37.78
C THR A 80 2.84 8.93 39.30
N ALA A 81 2.17 9.86 39.98
CA ALA A 81 1.58 9.56 41.27
C ALA A 81 0.50 8.48 41.04
N SER A 82 0.73 7.34 41.68
CA SER A 82 -0.14 6.18 41.90
C SER A 82 -1.62 6.30 41.52
N SER A 83 -2.09 5.40 40.67
CA SER A 83 -3.49 4.92 40.67
C SER A 83 -3.50 3.43 40.31
N THR A 84 -3.82 2.62 41.30
CA THR A 84 -3.87 1.14 41.26
C THR A 84 -4.97 0.65 40.32
N SER A 85 -4.65 -0.24 39.40
CA SER A 85 -5.64 -1.00 38.63
C SER A 85 -5.37 -2.51 38.79
N ASN A 86 -6.28 -3.22 39.46
CA ASN A 86 -6.21 -4.68 39.68
C ASN A 86 -6.80 -5.45 38.50
N ALA A 87 -6.19 -5.36 37.32
CA ALA A 87 -6.58 -6.20 36.19
C ALA A 87 -5.79 -7.52 36.22
N THR A 88 -6.46 -8.64 36.49
CA THR A 88 -5.87 -9.99 36.39
C THR A 88 -5.58 -10.29 34.91
N ALA A 89 -4.30 -10.20 34.52
CA ALA A 89 -3.85 -10.62 33.20
C ALA A 89 -3.49 -12.11 33.22
N SER A 90 -4.27 -12.94 32.54
CA SER A 90 -3.92 -14.34 32.28
C SER A 90 -2.79 -14.40 31.26
N THR A 91 -1.64 -14.93 31.65
CA THR A 91 -0.51 -15.17 30.74
C THR A 91 -0.45 -16.65 30.39
N SER A 92 -0.50 -16.96 29.09
CA SER A 92 -0.27 -18.31 28.57
C SER A 92 1.22 -18.47 28.29
N ILE A 93 1.91 -19.35 29.00
CA ILE A 93 3.33 -19.62 28.76
C ILE A 93 3.45 -20.64 27.62
N LEU A 94 4.00 -20.22 26.48
CA LEU A 94 4.30 -21.14 25.38
C LEU A 94 5.71 -21.71 25.60
N SER A 95 5.80 -23.01 25.88
CA SER A 95 7.06 -23.73 26.02
C SER A 95 7.64 -24.03 24.64
N ALA A 96 8.82 -23.45 24.34
CA ALA A 96 9.65 -23.89 23.23
C ALA A 96 10.46 -25.10 23.69
N ARG A 97 10.29 -26.21 22.97
CA ARG A 97 11.02 -27.47 23.18
C ARG A 97 12.18 -27.55 22.20
#